data_AF-A0A5C4SX87-F1
#
_entry.id   AF-A0A5C4SX87-F1
#
_cell.length_a   1.000
_cell.length_b   1.000
_cell.length_c   1.000
_cell.angle_alpha   90.00
_cell.angle_beta   90.00
_cell.angle_gamma   90.00
#
_symmetry.space_group_name_H-M   'P 1'
#
loop_
_entity.id
_entity.type
_entity.pdbx_description
1 polymer ?
#
loop_
_entity_poly.entity_id
_entity_poly.type
_entity_poly.pdbx_seq_one_letter_code
_entity_poly.pdbx_strand_id
1 'polypeptide(L)'
;MMAQPERKSMYAAKSGTSCKVKFRYGTGNNMVLEFNELGINRIIHPKKIYKEPAERLTPDFAAPVLWNEIKTDWVSPYRGITALQGSTSSFTGTVGGNHGTVRGEGVATARGISAVMYADGAMMNDQDAIHCAEVKLVVTNYISASNKINVHTGEKADSLKEVVTYTVTPNHIEVSVHLTALEDLTINGYIGLQMTTNLFAGQVYFSDSEEKYTPNGVMHSSRTLPYRGDRFVYADSGNVIAVYTNRASGLGDLSHKGTGPIHFVSSSNKIYSHLIDGPITLMEDDSVHYSGGYTLDVPMECDGAEKAYTIKVNGVNYYCVDFLQPVSAATLQLDPGLLGKQIEIVEKSDNISCDDTIGEKGLSMAAAGFGSLKFKLKG
;
A
#
# COMPACT_ATOMS: atom_id res chain seq x y z
N MET A 1 -0.43 15.97 -30.62
CA MET A 1 0.64 15.03 -30.21
C MET A 1 -0.06 13.72 -29.89
N MET A 2 0.05 12.69 -30.74
CA MET A 2 -0.58 11.40 -30.43
C MET A 2 0.21 10.79 -29.27
N ALA A 3 -0.47 10.46 -28.17
CA ALA A 3 0.13 9.71 -27.08
C ALA A 3 0.74 8.43 -27.66
N GLN A 4 2.01 8.15 -27.36
CA GLN A 4 2.58 6.85 -27.69
C GLN A 4 1.70 5.78 -27.04
N PRO A 5 1.33 4.71 -27.76
CA PRO A 5 0.51 3.65 -27.17
C PRO A 5 1.23 3.10 -25.95
N GLU A 6 0.56 3.11 -24.79
CA GLU A 6 1.12 2.57 -23.57
C GLU A 6 1.52 1.11 -23.78
N ARG A 7 2.75 0.76 -23.36
CA ARG A 7 3.28 -0.58 -23.52
C ARG A 7 2.54 -1.52 -22.56
N LYS A 8 1.60 -2.29 -23.11
CA LYS A 8 0.93 -3.38 -22.38
C LYS A 8 1.95 -4.36 -21.82
N SER A 9 1.83 -4.65 -20.53
CA SER A 9 2.83 -5.38 -19.73
C SER A 9 2.22 -6.27 -18.65
N MET A 10 0.88 -6.39 -18.63
CA MET A 10 0.13 -7.16 -17.65
C MET A 10 -1.05 -7.88 -18.28
N TYR A 11 -1.53 -8.93 -17.63
CA TYR A 11 -2.86 -9.48 -17.88
C TYR A 11 -3.76 -9.27 -16.67
N ALA A 12 -5.00 -8.91 -16.93
CA ALA A 12 -6.07 -8.80 -15.95
C ALA A 12 -7.07 -9.93 -16.18
N ALA A 13 -7.67 -10.49 -15.12
CA ALA A 13 -8.78 -11.43 -15.24
C ALA A 13 -9.82 -11.18 -14.15
N LYS A 14 -11.10 -11.34 -14.49
CA LYS A 14 -12.22 -11.20 -13.55
C LYS A 14 -13.10 -12.45 -13.57
N SER A 15 -13.39 -13.00 -12.39
CA SER A 15 -14.31 -14.13 -12.21
C SER A 15 -15.05 -14.00 -10.88
N GLY A 16 -16.33 -13.67 -10.93
CA GLY A 16 -17.15 -13.25 -9.80
C GLY A 16 -16.51 -12.10 -9.03
N THR A 17 -16.23 -12.36 -7.76
CA THR A 17 -15.54 -11.44 -6.83
C THR A 17 -14.02 -11.49 -6.95
N SER A 18 -13.47 -12.51 -7.60
CA SER A 18 -12.02 -12.65 -7.81
C SER A 18 -11.58 -11.74 -8.96
N CYS A 19 -10.67 -10.82 -8.66
CA CYS A 19 -10.02 -9.95 -9.64
C CYS A 19 -8.52 -10.23 -9.59
N LYS A 20 -7.93 -10.69 -10.69
CA LYS A 20 -6.52 -11.09 -10.75
C LYS A 20 -5.74 -10.17 -11.69
N VAL A 21 -4.52 -9.84 -11.31
CA VAL A 21 -3.56 -9.11 -12.14
C VAL A 21 -2.25 -9.88 -12.19
N LYS A 22 -1.71 -10.11 -13.38
CA LYS A 22 -0.45 -10.82 -13.61
C LYS A 22 0.54 -9.91 -14.31
N PHE A 23 1.77 -9.85 -13.80
CA PHE A 23 2.89 -9.10 -14.38
C PHE A 23 4.23 -9.81 -14.18
N ARG A 24 5.27 -9.37 -14.89
CA ARG A 24 6.64 -9.88 -14.73
C ARG A 24 7.20 -9.53 -13.36
N TYR A 25 7.84 -10.49 -12.70
CA TYR A 25 8.51 -10.29 -11.41
C TYR A 25 9.93 -10.85 -11.47
N GLY A 26 10.92 -9.96 -11.61
CA GLY A 26 12.31 -10.34 -11.88
C GLY A 26 12.49 -11.14 -13.18
N THR A 27 13.65 -11.79 -13.30
CA THR A 27 13.95 -12.73 -14.39
C THR A 27 13.37 -14.10 -14.04
N GLY A 28 12.61 -14.72 -14.94
CA GLY A 28 12.08 -16.07 -14.75
C GLY A 28 10.79 -16.26 -13.93
N ASN A 29 10.15 -15.20 -13.40
CA ASN A 29 8.84 -15.34 -12.73
C ASN A 29 7.80 -14.31 -13.20
N ASN A 30 6.53 -14.69 -13.12
CA ASN A 30 5.40 -13.76 -13.05
C ASN A 30 4.88 -13.71 -11.60
N MET A 31 4.38 -12.56 -11.18
CA MET A 31 3.54 -12.44 -9.99
C MET A 31 2.08 -12.40 -10.41
N VAL A 32 1.21 -13.07 -9.64
CA VAL A 32 -0.24 -12.89 -9.72
C VAL A 32 -0.75 -12.34 -8.40
N LEU A 33 -1.37 -11.16 -8.46
CA LEU A 33 -2.11 -10.59 -7.35
C LEU A 33 -3.59 -10.94 -7.51
N GLU A 34 -4.20 -11.53 -6.48
CA GLU A 34 -5.64 -11.74 -6.42
C GLU A 34 -6.27 -10.82 -5.38
N PHE A 35 -7.26 -10.04 -5.80
CA PHE A 35 -8.20 -9.33 -4.95
C PHE A 35 -9.48 -10.16 -4.84
N ASN A 36 -9.96 -10.36 -3.62
CA ASN A 36 -11.19 -11.11 -3.36
C ASN A 36 -11.78 -10.73 -1.99
N GLU A 37 -12.93 -11.30 -1.64
CA GLU A 37 -13.58 -11.06 -0.36
C GLU A 37 -12.70 -11.49 0.81
N LEU A 38 -12.57 -10.60 1.79
CA LEU A 38 -11.89 -10.85 3.04
C LEU A 38 -12.89 -10.78 4.19
N GLY A 39 -12.95 -11.86 4.97
CA GLY A 39 -13.52 -11.81 6.31
C GLY A 39 -15.03 -11.78 6.40
N ILE A 40 -15.53 -11.57 7.62
CA ILE A 40 -16.97 -11.51 7.92
C ILE A 40 -17.68 -10.37 7.19
N ASN A 41 -16.99 -9.27 6.91
CA ASN A 41 -17.55 -8.11 6.21
C ASN A 41 -17.54 -8.27 4.67
N ARG A 42 -16.87 -9.33 4.15
CA ARG A 42 -16.77 -9.64 2.72
C ARG A 42 -16.29 -8.46 1.85
N ILE A 43 -15.35 -7.68 2.37
CA ILE A 43 -14.77 -6.54 1.66
C ILE A 43 -13.77 -7.04 0.62
N ILE A 44 -13.81 -6.51 -0.61
CA ILE A 44 -12.84 -6.85 -1.66
C ILE A 44 -11.50 -6.18 -1.36
N HIS A 45 -10.46 -7.00 -1.29
CA HIS A 45 -9.14 -6.62 -0.79
C HIS A 45 -8.06 -7.51 -1.41
N PRO A 46 -6.76 -7.11 -1.47
CA PRO A 46 -5.67 -8.04 -1.70
C PRO A 46 -5.81 -9.30 -0.82
N LYS A 47 -5.94 -10.47 -1.45
CA LYS A 47 -6.27 -11.72 -0.76
C LYS A 47 -5.18 -12.77 -0.90
N LYS A 48 -4.60 -12.93 -2.09
CA LYS A 48 -3.54 -13.89 -2.35
C LYS A 48 -2.50 -13.32 -3.29
N ILE A 49 -1.26 -13.74 -3.06
CA ILE A 49 -0.13 -13.46 -3.92
C ILE A 49 0.40 -14.81 -4.38
N TYR A 50 0.61 -14.95 -5.69
CA TYR A 50 1.16 -16.15 -6.28
C TYR A 50 2.44 -15.83 -7.06
N LYS A 51 3.28 -16.85 -7.20
CA LYS A 51 4.41 -16.86 -8.15
C LYS A 51 4.16 -17.92 -9.22
N GLU A 52 4.49 -17.59 -10.44
CA GLU A 52 4.45 -18.50 -11.59
C GLU A 52 5.84 -18.48 -12.24
N PRO A 53 6.63 -19.57 -12.09
CA PRO A 53 7.89 -19.71 -12.80
C PRO A 53 7.63 -19.72 -14.30
N ALA A 54 8.08 -18.69 -15.00
CA ALA A 54 7.83 -18.49 -16.41
C ALA A 54 8.83 -17.50 -17.02
N GLU A 55 9.30 -17.80 -18.23
CA GLU A 55 10.15 -16.90 -19.01
C GLU A 55 9.37 -15.77 -19.69
N ARG A 56 8.06 -15.94 -19.84
CA ARG A 56 7.20 -14.97 -20.52
C ARG A 56 5.88 -14.77 -19.78
N LEU A 57 5.27 -13.62 -20.05
CA LEU A 57 3.93 -13.32 -19.58
C LEU A 57 2.89 -13.98 -20.50
N THR A 58 1.91 -14.69 -19.92
CA THR A 58 0.82 -15.37 -20.63
C THR A 58 -0.53 -15.04 -19.98
N PRO A 59 -1.65 -15.11 -20.73
CA PRO A 59 -3.00 -14.89 -20.18
C PRO A 59 -3.51 -16.05 -19.30
N ASP A 60 -2.74 -17.11 -19.09
CA ASP A 60 -3.20 -18.32 -18.39
C ASP A 60 -3.10 -18.18 -16.86
N PHE A 61 -4.22 -18.16 -16.14
CA PHE A 61 -4.24 -18.07 -14.67
C PHE A 61 -4.42 -19.42 -13.96
N ALA A 62 -4.29 -20.55 -14.67
CA ALA A 62 -4.64 -21.88 -14.13
C ALA A 62 -3.58 -22.50 -13.20
N ALA A 63 -2.29 -22.21 -13.40
CA ALA A 63 -1.20 -22.87 -12.67
C ALA A 63 -0.30 -21.99 -11.76
N PRO A 64 -0.77 -20.88 -11.14
CA PRO A 64 0.09 -20.10 -10.26
C PRO A 64 0.27 -20.81 -8.90
N VAL A 65 1.48 -20.76 -8.34
CA VAL A 65 1.81 -21.35 -7.02
C VAL A 65 1.56 -20.31 -5.94
N LEU A 66 0.74 -20.65 -4.93
CA LEU A 66 0.44 -19.74 -3.82
C LEU A 66 1.75 -19.39 -3.10
N TRP A 67 2.10 -18.10 -3.09
CA TRP A 67 3.25 -17.60 -2.38
C TRP A 67 2.86 -17.10 -0.99
N ASN A 68 1.77 -16.33 -0.89
CA ASN A 68 1.23 -15.89 0.39
C ASN A 68 -0.30 -15.73 0.35
N GLU A 69 -0.95 -16.04 1.47
CA GLU A 69 -2.33 -15.65 1.72
C GLU A 69 -2.38 -14.45 2.66
N ILE A 70 -3.04 -13.38 2.22
CA ILE A 70 -3.29 -12.20 3.01
C ILE A 70 -4.52 -12.47 3.90
N LYS A 71 -4.26 -12.54 5.21
CA LYS A 71 -5.28 -12.83 6.24
C LYS A 71 -5.67 -11.61 7.08
N THR A 72 -5.00 -10.48 6.86
CA THR A 72 -5.28 -9.21 7.53
C THR A 72 -5.49 -8.12 6.50
N ASP A 73 -6.12 -7.05 6.93
CA ASP A 73 -6.30 -5.86 6.12
C ASP A 73 -4.96 -5.25 5.75
N TRP A 74 -4.87 -4.66 4.55
CA TRP A 74 -3.81 -3.78 4.09
C TRP A 74 -4.30 -2.34 4.09
N VAL A 75 -5.57 -2.10 3.72
CA VAL A 75 -6.29 -0.88 4.10
C VAL A 75 -6.96 -1.11 5.44
N SER A 76 -6.47 -0.45 6.49
CA SER A 76 -6.78 -0.78 7.87
C SER A 76 -8.25 -0.57 8.25
N PRO A 77 -8.74 -1.29 9.26
CA PRO A 77 -10.00 -0.93 9.91
C PRO A 77 -9.85 0.35 10.75
N TYR A 78 -10.98 0.87 11.23
CA TYR A 78 -11.06 2.10 12.03
C TYR A 78 -11.06 1.78 13.51
N ARG A 79 -10.16 2.42 14.27
CA ARG A 79 -10.11 2.31 15.74
C ARG A 79 -11.17 3.20 16.37
N GLY A 80 -12.44 2.81 16.17
CA GLY A 80 -13.61 3.52 16.67
C GLY A 80 -14.13 4.54 15.67
N ILE A 81 -15.30 4.23 15.11
CA ILE A 81 -16.21 5.22 14.51
C ILE A 81 -17.40 5.32 15.46
N THR A 82 -17.78 6.53 15.85
CA THR A 82 -18.93 6.75 16.76
C THR A 82 -19.89 7.74 16.11
N ALA A 83 -21.14 7.33 15.91
CA ALA A 83 -22.16 8.25 15.46
C ALA A 83 -22.53 9.20 16.60
N LEU A 84 -22.67 10.49 16.29
CA LEU A 84 -22.99 11.51 17.30
C LEU A 84 -24.46 11.46 17.75
N GLN A 85 -25.33 10.85 16.96
CA GLN A 85 -26.76 10.71 17.27
C GLN A 85 -27.28 9.31 16.97
N GLY A 86 -28.43 8.94 17.55
CA GLY A 86 -29.15 7.71 17.22
C GLY A 86 -28.43 6.42 17.60
N SER A 87 -27.69 6.41 18.71
CA SER A 87 -27.04 5.22 19.28
C SER A 87 -28.06 4.10 19.52
N THR A 88 -27.77 2.90 19.04
CA THR A 88 -28.62 1.70 19.22
C THR A 88 -27.97 0.66 20.13
N SER A 89 -26.69 0.85 20.47
CA SER A 89 -25.95 -0.01 21.39
C SER A 89 -24.87 0.74 22.15
N SER A 90 -24.29 0.07 23.15
CA SER A 90 -23.09 0.52 23.88
C SER A 90 -21.80 -0.11 23.33
N PHE A 91 -21.85 -0.79 22.17
CA PHE A 91 -20.67 -1.41 21.60
C PHE A 91 -19.65 -0.36 21.17
N THR A 92 -18.41 -0.54 21.62
CA THR A 92 -17.26 0.25 21.21
C THR A 92 -16.17 -0.69 20.75
N GLY A 93 -15.69 -0.53 19.52
CA GLY A 93 -14.69 -1.43 18.98
C GLY A 93 -14.06 -0.94 17.69
N THR A 94 -13.17 -1.77 17.16
CA THR A 94 -12.63 -1.57 15.81
C THR A 94 -13.65 -2.04 14.78
N VAL A 95 -13.93 -1.23 13.77
CA VAL A 95 -14.93 -1.50 12.72
C VAL A 95 -14.31 -1.39 11.32
N GLY A 96 -14.91 -2.04 10.32
CA GLY A 96 -14.37 -2.11 8.96
C GLY A 96 -13.33 -3.24 8.78
N GLY A 97 -12.72 -3.31 7.59
CA GLY A 97 -11.77 -4.38 7.24
C GLY A 97 -12.32 -5.78 7.52
N ASN A 98 -11.50 -6.67 8.06
CA ASN A 98 -11.85 -8.02 8.51
C ASN A 98 -12.45 -8.04 9.94
N HIS A 99 -12.80 -6.89 10.51
CA HIS A 99 -13.23 -6.83 11.91
C HIS A 99 -14.75 -6.97 12.06
N GLY A 100 -15.19 -8.02 12.76
CA GLY A 100 -16.51 -8.12 13.37
C GLY A 100 -16.53 -7.55 14.79
N THR A 101 -17.65 -7.65 15.49
CA THR A 101 -17.78 -7.18 16.88
C THR A 101 -16.90 -7.97 17.86
N VAL A 102 -16.43 -9.16 17.47
CA VAL A 102 -15.49 -9.99 18.23
C VAL A 102 -14.32 -10.38 17.32
N ARG A 103 -13.34 -9.47 17.17
CA ARG A 103 -12.18 -9.66 16.27
C ARG A 103 -12.64 -9.94 14.84
N GLY A 104 -12.47 -11.15 14.29
CA GLY A 104 -12.93 -11.52 12.96
C GLY A 104 -14.31 -12.20 12.93
N GLU A 105 -14.98 -12.26 14.07
CA GLU A 105 -16.23 -13.01 14.30
C GLU A 105 -17.32 -12.09 14.89
N GLY A 106 -18.49 -12.66 15.18
CA GLY A 106 -19.63 -11.95 15.76
C GLY A 106 -20.52 -11.30 14.68
N VAL A 107 -20.92 -10.05 14.90
CA VAL A 107 -21.71 -9.28 13.93
C VAL A 107 -20.77 -8.52 13.00
N ALA A 108 -21.06 -8.54 11.70
CA ALA A 108 -20.32 -7.77 10.70
C ALA A 108 -20.41 -6.27 11.01
N THR A 109 -19.27 -5.57 11.02
CA THR A 109 -19.22 -4.12 11.28
C THR A 109 -19.20 -3.30 10.00
N ALA A 110 -19.11 -3.96 8.84
CA ALA A 110 -19.11 -3.35 7.53
C ALA A 110 -19.73 -4.29 6.50
N ARG A 111 -19.95 -3.78 5.29
CA ARG A 111 -20.38 -4.59 4.15
C ARG A 111 -19.79 -4.05 2.84
N GLY A 112 -19.32 -4.96 1.99
CA GLY A 112 -18.97 -4.64 0.60
C GLY A 112 -20.23 -4.29 -0.20
N ILE A 113 -20.17 -3.20 -0.98
CA ILE A 113 -21.27 -2.73 -1.83
C ILE A 113 -21.02 -3.09 -3.29
N SER A 114 -19.83 -2.78 -3.79
CA SER A 114 -19.46 -3.04 -5.18
C SER A 114 -17.96 -3.14 -5.35
N ALA A 115 -17.53 -3.92 -6.35
CA ALA A 115 -16.15 -3.94 -6.83
C ALA A 115 -16.15 -3.94 -8.37
N VAL A 116 -15.70 -2.84 -8.94
CA VAL A 116 -15.67 -2.63 -10.39
C VAL A 116 -14.23 -2.58 -10.86
N MET A 117 -13.88 -3.47 -11.79
CA MET A 117 -12.53 -3.59 -12.34
C MET A 117 -12.51 -2.97 -13.75
N TYR A 118 -11.47 -2.23 -14.05
CA TYR A 118 -11.19 -1.66 -15.36
C TYR A 118 -9.80 -2.08 -15.81
N ALA A 119 -9.64 -2.35 -17.11
CA ALA A 119 -8.34 -2.58 -17.75
C ALA A 119 -8.18 -1.52 -18.86
N ASP A 120 -7.09 -0.75 -18.82
CA ASP A 120 -6.84 0.39 -19.72
C ASP A 120 -8.06 1.35 -19.84
N GLY A 121 -8.77 1.57 -18.73
CA GLY A 121 -9.97 2.42 -18.66
C GLY A 121 -11.29 1.77 -19.11
N ALA A 122 -11.26 0.58 -19.72
CA ALA A 122 -12.46 -0.17 -20.09
C ALA A 122 -12.94 -1.06 -18.94
N MET A 123 -14.23 -1.01 -18.61
CA MET A 123 -14.83 -1.85 -17.58
C MET A 123 -14.75 -3.33 -17.97
N MET A 124 -14.29 -4.18 -17.04
CA MET A 124 -14.22 -5.62 -17.23
C MET A 124 -15.51 -6.31 -16.75
N ASN A 125 -16.00 -7.24 -17.56
CA ASN A 125 -17.11 -8.14 -17.27
C ASN A 125 -16.64 -9.43 -16.58
N ASP A 126 -17.60 -10.23 -16.14
CA ASP A 126 -17.29 -11.56 -15.63
C ASP A 126 -16.70 -12.46 -16.72
N GLN A 127 -15.70 -13.28 -16.35
CA GLN A 127 -14.91 -14.14 -17.23
C GLN A 127 -13.99 -13.42 -18.23
N ASP A 128 -13.84 -12.10 -18.15
CA ASP A 128 -12.88 -11.37 -18.98
C ASP A 128 -11.44 -11.72 -18.61
N ALA A 129 -10.57 -11.80 -19.63
CA ALA A 129 -9.12 -11.86 -19.52
C ALA A 129 -8.46 -10.93 -20.55
N ILE A 130 -7.79 -9.85 -20.11
CA ILE A 130 -7.37 -8.73 -20.96
C ILE A 130 -5.89 -8.42 -20.79
N HIS A 131 -5.16 -8.27 -21.91
CA HIS A 131 -3.81 -7.71 -21.93
C HIS A 131 -3.87 -6.18 -21.80
N CYS A 132 -3.18 -5.61 -20.81
CA CYS A 132 -3.30 -4.21 -20.41
C CYS A 132 -1.97 -3.62 -19.89
N ALA A 133 -1.94 -2.30 -19.75
CA ALA A 133 -0.88 -1.53 -19.10
C ALA A 133 -1.25 -1.10 -17.68
N GLU A 134 -2.54 -0.88 -17.41
CA GLU A 134 -3.07 -0.52 -16.10
C GLU A 134 -4.34 -1.31 -15.76
N VAL A 135 -4.48 -1.68 -14.49
CA VAL A 135 -5.74 -2.15 -13.92
C VAL A 135 -6.19 -1.20 -12.83
N LYS A 136 -7.47 -0.82 -12.85
CA LYS A 136 -8.10 -0.04 -11.78
C LYS A 136 -9.22 -0.85 -11.15
N LEU A 137 -9.17 -1.07 -9.84
CA LEU A 137 -10.22 -1.72 -9.07
C LEU A 137 -10.81 -0.70 -8.08
N VAL A 138 -12.08 -0.35 -8.29
CA VAL A 138 -12.83 0.57 -7.41
C VAL A 138 -13.75 -0.24 -6.53
N VAL A 139 -13.47 -0.26 -5.23
CA VAL A 139 -14.23 -0.97 -4.20
C VAL A 139 -14.99 0.06 -3.37
N THR A 140 -16.30 -0.14 -3.19
CA THR A 140 -17.12 0.67 -2.28
C THR A 140 -17.60 -0.19 -1.13
N ASN A 141 -17.40 0.30 0.09
CA ASN A 141 -17.81 -0.33 1.34
C ASN A 141 -18.65 0.65 2.16
N TYR A 142 -19.55 0.11 2.97
CA TYR A 142 -20.20 0.87 4.04
C TYR A 142 -19.78 0.32 5.39
N ILE A 143 -19.38 1.23 6.28
CA ILE A 143 -18.90 0.93 7.62
C ILE A 143 -19.92 1.46 8.63
N SER A 144 -20.27 0.63 9.60
CA SER A 144 -21.16 1.01 10.70
C SER A 144 -20.37 1.65 11.83
N ALA A 145 -20.86 2.75 12.39
CA ALA A 145 -20.36 3.23 13.67
C ALA A 145 -20.55 2.16 14.75
N SER A 146 -19.62 2.03 15.70
CA SER A 146 -19.67 0.99 16.72
C SER A 146 -20.97 1.03 17.53
N ASN A 147 -21.39 2.23 17.93
CA ASN A 147 -22.60 2.46 18.73
C ASN A 147 -23.92 2.32 17.94
N LYS A 148 -23.84 2.00 16.64
CA LYS A 148 -24.99 1.68 15.78
C LYS A 148 -25.17 0.18 15.56
N ILE A 149 -24.34 -0.67 16.17
CA ILE A 149 -24.38 -2.13 15.98
C ILE A 149 -24.99 -2.79 17.21
N ASN A 150 -26.18 -3.36 17.08
CA ASN A 150 -26.76 -4.20 18.10
C ASN A 150 -26.11 -5.59 18.06
N VAL A 151 -25.24 -5.88 19.02
CA VAL A 151 -24.47 -7.14 19.08
C VAL A 151 -25.34 -8.37 19.39
N HIS A 152 -26.58 -8.18 19.86
CA HIS A 152 -27.50 -9.26 20.20
C HIS A 152 -28.44 -9.60 19.04
N THR A 153 -28.97 -8.60 18.32
CA THR A 153 -29.89 -8.81 17.19
C THR A 153 -29.17 -8.88 15.84
N GLY A 154 -27.96 -8.33 15.74
CA GLY A 154 -27.24 -8.17 14.48
C GLY A 154 -27.68 -6.96 13.66
N GLU A 155 -28.67 -6.20 14.13
CA GLU A 155 -29.12 -4.97 13.47
C GLU A 155 -28.03 -3.90 13.51
N LYS A 156 -27.85 -3.20 12.39
CA LYS A 156 -26.88 -2.11 12.26
C LYS A 156 -27.28 -1.09 11.21
N ALA A 157 -26.75 0.12 11.32
CA ALA A 157 -26.86 1.18 10.31
C ALA A 157 -25.50 1.48 9.66
N ASP A 158 -25.51 1.98 8.43
CA ASP A 158 -24.30 2.41 7.73
C ASP A 158 -24.02 3.88 8.09
N SER A 159 -22.80 4.19 8.52
CA SER A 159 -22.42 5.53 9.02
C SER A 159 -21.32 6.19 8.19
N LEU A 160 -20.48 5.40 7.52
CA LEU A 160 -19.38 5.90 6.69
C LEU A 160 -19.34 5.15 5.37
N LYS A 161 -19.25 5.90 4.27
CA LYS A 161 -18.90 5.36 2.96
C LYS A 161 -17.40 5.40 2.75
N GLU A 162 -16.83 4.25 2.43
CA GLU A 162 -15.43 4.10 2.06
C GLU A 162 -15.35 3.69 0.58
N VAL A 163 -14.60 4.46 -0.21
CA VAL A 163 -14.25 4.10 -1.58
C VAL A 163 -12.75 3.90 -1.65
N VAL A 164 -12.33 2.66 -1.90
CA VAL A 164 -10.93 2.29 -2.10
C VAL A 164 -10.68 2.07 -3.58
N THR A 165 -9.75 2.83 -4.14
CA THR A 165 -9.27 2.63 -5.52
C THR A 165 -7.87 2.05 -5.49
N TYR A 166 -7.73 0.84 -6.04
CA TYR A 166 -6.45 0.23 -6.32
C TYR A 166 -6.10 0.46 -7.79
N THR A 167 -4.98 1.12 -8.06
CA THR A 167 -4.43 1.26 -9.42
C THR A 167 -3.17 0.41 -9.50
N VAL A 168 -3.26 -0.70 -10.23
CA VAL A 168 -2.20 -1.69 -10.36
C VAL A 168 -1.48 -1.45 -11.68
N THR A 169 -0.16 -1.33 -11.60
CA THR A 169 0.76 -1.40 -12.74
C THR A 169 1.87 -2.41 -12.37
N PRO A 170 2.79 -2.81 -13.27
CA PRO A 170 3.79 -3.80 -12.92
C PRO A 170 4.51 -3.44 -11.61
N ASN A 171 4.53 -4.38 -10.66
CA ASN A 171 5.14 -4.27 -9.33
C ASN A 171 4.56 -3.20 -8.38
N HIS A 172 3.52 -2.46 -8.77
CA HIS A 172 2.97 -1.36 -7.98
C HIS A 172 1.45 -1.48 -7.79
N ILE A 173 1.00 -1.19 -6.57
CA ILE A 173 -0.42 -1.00 -6.21
C ILE A 173 -0.53 0.38 -5.58
N GLU A 174 -0.94 1.38 -6.37
CA GLU A 174 -1.31 2.68 -5.82
C GLU A 174 -2.69 2.57 -5.18
N VAL A 175 -2.84 3.11 -3.97
CA VAL A 175 -4.06 3.05 -3.17
C VAL A 175 -4.54 4.47 -2.90
N SER A 176 -5.79 4.75 -3.23
CA SER A 176 -6.50 5.96 -2.80
C SER A 176 -7.73 5.54 -2.01
N VAL A 177 -7.93 6.18 -0.87
CA VAL A 177 -9.10 5.95 -0.02
C VAL A 177 -9.83 7.27 0.17
N HIS A 178 -11.13 7.26 -0.10
CA HIS A 178 -12.02 8.37 0.11
C HIS A 178 -13.11 7.97 1.10
N LEU A 179 -13.26 8.75 2.16
CA LEU A 179 -14.23 8.54 3.22
C LEU A 179 -15.26 9.65 3.17
N THR A 180 -16.54 9.30 3.19
CA THR A 180 -17.64 10.26 3.24
C THR A 180 -18.58 9.87 4.38
N ALA A 181 -18.80 10.78 5.31
CA ALA A 181 -19.75 10.58 6.40
C ALA A 181 -21.19 10.51 5.87
N LEU A 182 -21.94 9.50 6.31
CA LEU A 182 -23.36 9.32 5.97
C LEU A 182 -24.28 9.84 7.09
N GLU A 183 -23.67 10.23 8.21
CA GLU A 183 -24.28 10.89 9.37
C GLU A 183 -23.15 11.56 10.16
N ASP A 184 -23.49 12.51 11.03
CA ASP A 184 -22.52 13.11 11.96
C ASP A 184 -21.82 12.04 12.81
N LEU A 185 -20.49 12.01 12.75
CA LEU A 185 -19.68 10.98 13.41
C LEU A 185 -18.30 11.47 13.83
N THR A 186 -17.64 10.67 14.67
CA THR A 186 -16.21 10.81 14.95
C THR A 186 -15.43 9.58 14.49
N ILE A 187 -14.21 9.81 14.02
CA ILE A 187 -13.19 8.78 13.79
C ILE A 187 -12.11 8.98 14.85
N ASN A 188 -11.97 8.04 15.78
CA ASN A 188 -11.06 8.17 16.93
C ASN A 188 -9.62 7.75 16.64
N GLY A 189 -9.41 6.94 15.60
CA GLY A 189 -8.09 6.52 15.18
C GLY A 189 -8.12 5.71 13.89
N TYR A 190 -7.06 5.85 13.10
CA TYR A 190 -6.99 5.22 11.79
C TYR A 190 -5.54 4.96 11.37
N ILE A 191 -5.28 3.75 10.87
CA ILE A 191 -3.94 3.28 10.53
C ILE A 191 -3.59 3.47 9.06
N GLY A 192 -4.57 3.72 8.18
CA GLY A 192 -4.31 3.76 6.75
C GLY A 192 -3.73 2.45 6.23
N LEU A 193 -2.50 2.50 5.71
CA LEU A 193 -1.82 1.34 5.12
C LEU A 193 -1.08 0.49 6.15
N GLN A 194 -1.27 -0.82 6.08
CA GLN A 194 -0.63 -1.81 6.94
C GLN A 194 -0.28 -3.08 6.14
N MET A 195 0.50 -3.99 6.73
CA MET A 195 0.72 -5.34 6.21
C MET A 195 1.24 -6.30 7.28
N THR A 196 1.25 -7.61 7.00
CA THR A 196 1.97 -8.61 7.81
C THR A 196 3.40 -8.82 7.31
N THR A 197 4.28 -9.27 8.20
CA THR A 197 5.69 -9.57 7.89
C THR A 197 5.93 -11.07 7.73
N ASN A 198 5.05 -11.77 7.02
CA ASN A 198 5.10 -13.22 6.83
C ASN A 198 5.13 -13.63 5.36
N LEU A 199 5.45 -12.69 4.45
CA LEU A 199 5.48 -12.95 3.00
C LEU A 199 6.76 -13.68 2.58
N PHE A 200 7.87 -13.44 3.28
CA PHE A 200 9.17 -14.10 3.09
C PHE A 200 10.00 -13.97 4.37
N ALA A 201 11.27 -14.37 4.39
CA ALA A 201 12.14 -14.26 5.56
C ALA A 201 12.89 -12.91 5.56
N GLY A 202 12.14 -11.80 5.59
CA GLY A 202 12.68 -10.45 5.46
C GLY A 202 12.98 -9.75 6.78
N GLN A 203 13.67 -8.61 6.67
CA GLN A 203 13.85 -7.61 7.73
C GLN A 203 13.04 -6.35 7.41
N VAL A 204 12.61 -5.66 8.46
CA VAL A 204 11.92 -4.38 8.37
C VAL A 204 12.88 -3.25 8.69
N TYR A 205 12.80 -2.16 7.95
CA TYR A 205 13.37 -0.89 8.38
C TYR A 205 12.48 0.27 7.96
N PHE A 206 12.70 1.42 8.60
CA PHE A 206 11.99 2.66 8.33
C PHE A 206 12.95 3.61 7.61
N SER A 207 12.45 4.45 6.71
CA SER A 207 13.31 5.33 5.90
C SER A 207 14.07 6.42 6.70
N ASP A 208 13.88 6.49 8.02
CA ASP A 208 14.54 7.39 8.98
C ASP A 208 15.30 6.67 10.11
N SER A 209 15.37 5.34 10.09
CA SER A 209 16.03 4.56 11.12
C SER A 209 17.18 3.76 10.53
N GLU A 210 18.34 3.83 11.20
CA GLU A 210 19.50 3.00 10.86
C GLU A 210 19.28 1.53 11.25
N GLU A 211 18.23 1.26 12.04
CA GLU A 211 17.93 -0.04 12.59
C GLU A 211 17.14 -0.91 11.60
N LYS A 212 17.56 -2.18 11.53
CA LYS A 212 16.81 -3.26 10.90
C LYS A 212 16.24 -4.19 11.95
N TYR A 213 15.00 -4.58 11.75
CA TYR A 213 14.26 -5.43 12.66
C TYR A 213 13.94 -6.74 11.99
N THR A 214 14.30 -7.85 12.63
CA THR A 214 13.75 -9.14 12.27
C THR A 214 12.41 -9.29 12.97
N PRO A 215 11.29 -9.49 12.25
CA PRO A 215 9.99 -9.69 12.88
C PRO A 215 10.00 -10.92 13.80
N ASN A 216 9.92 -10.68 15.11
CA ASN A 216 10.09 -11.70 16.14
C ASN A 216 9.06 -11.53 17.28
N GLY A 217 7.98 -10.79 17.04
CA GLY A 217 6.98 -10.46 18.05
C GLY A 217 7.40 -9.35 19.04
N VAL A 218 8.54 -8.70 18.82
CA VAL A 218 8.93 -7.49 19.55
C VAL A 218 8.43 -6.25 18.81
N MET A 219 7.97 -5.27 19.58
CA MET A 219 7.50 -4.00 19.03
C MET A 219 8.69 -3.11 18.66
N HIS A 220 8.66 -2.55 17.45
CA HIS A 220 9.66 -1.63 16.93
C HIS A 220 8.96 -0.44 16.27
N SER A 221 9.50 0.77 16.36
CA SER A 221 8.83 1.99 15.90
C SER A 221 9.77 2.88 15.11
N SER A 222 9.22 3.63 14.16
CA SER A 222 9.90 4.77 13.53
C SER A 222 10.09 5.90 14.54
N ARG A 223 10.75 6.98 14.13
CA ARG A 223 10.76 8.20 14.93
C ARG A 223 9.36 8.82 15.00
N THR A 224 9.19 9.68 16.00
CA THR A 224 8.04 10.58 16.16
C THR A 224 8.20 11.82 15.28
N LEU A 225 7.15 12.62 15.14
CA LEU A 225 7.24 13.93 14.48
C LEU A 225 8.24 14.87 15.21
N PRO A 226 8.94 15.79 14.49
CA PRO A 226 8.91 16.00 13.05
C PRO A 226 9.68 14.89 12.30
N TYR A 227 8.96 14.17 11.43
CA TYR A 227 9.47 13.05 10.64
C TYR A 227 9.15 13.29 9.17
N ARG A 228 10.12 13.01 8.30
CA ARG A 228 10.01 13.24 6.86
C ARG A 228 9.82 11.97 6.05
N GLY A 229 10.16 10.82 6.61
CA GLY A 229 10.00 9.57 5.90
C GLY A 229 8.53 9.35 5.53
N ASP A 230 8.35 8.65 4.43
CA ASP A 230 7.02 8.41 3.87
C ASP A 230 6.71 6.92 3.78
N ARG A 231 7.64 6.07 4.23
CA ARG A 231 7.60 4.64 3.96
C ARG A 231 8.26 3.79 5.03
N PHE A 232 7.80 2.55 5.08
CA PHE A 232 8.52 1.43 5.65
C PHE A 232 8.88 0.42 4.56
N VAL A 233 9.93 -0.34 4.79
CA VAL A 233 10.42 -1.37 3.87
C VAL A 233 10.51 -2.71 4.59
N TYR A 234 10.07 -3.76 3.92
CA TYR A 234 10.26 -5.14 4.31
C TYR A 234 10.96 -5.88 3.18
N ALA A 235 12.17 -6.37 3.41
CA ALA A 235 13.00 -6.90 2.34
C ALA A 235 13.89 -8.07 2.79
N ASP A 236 14.16 -8.98 1.86
CA ASP A 236 15.27 -9.94 1.92
C ASP A 236 16.22 -9.68 0.73
N SER A 237 17.08 -10.64 0.39
CA SER A 237 18.01 -10.49 -0.74
C SER A 237 17.34 -10.53 -2.12
N GLY A 238 16.15 -11.12 -2.24
CA GLY A 238 15.47 -11.34 -3.52
C GLY A 238 14.11 -10.65 -3.66
N ASN A 239 13.59 -10.05 -2.59
CA ASN A 239 12.27 -9.44 -2.58
C ASN A 239 12.30 -8.15 -1.75
N VAL A 240 11.58 -7.13 -2.22
CA VAL A 240 11.34 -5.88 -1.52
C VAL A 240 9.85 -5.54 -1.55
N ILE A 241 9.34 -5.17 -0.38
CA ILE A 241 8.03 -4.56 -0.23
C ILE A 241 8.21 -3.19 0.42
N ALA A 242 7.87 -2.15 -0.31
CA ALA A 242 7.84 -0.80 0.22
C ALA A 242 6.38 -0.36 0.33
N VAL A 243 5.99 0.16 1.49
CA VAL A 243 4.65 0.72 1.71
C VAL A 243 4.82 2.18 2.03
N TYR A 244 4.16 3.04 1.27
CA TYR A 244 4.34 4.49 1.37
C TYR A 244 3.01 5.22 1.48
N THR A 245 3.05 6.39 2.11
CA THR A 245 1.93 7.33 2.20
C THR A 245 2.30 8.61 1.46
N ASN A 246 1.40 9.13 0.62
CA ASN A 246 1.59 10.40 -0.04
C ASN A 246 1.46 11.56 0.96
N ARG A 247 2.60 12.11 1.36
CA ARG A 247 2.74 13.22 2.33
C ARG A 247 2.08 14.52 1.91
N ALA A 248 1.76 14.69 0.63
CA ALA A 248 1.26 15.93 0.07
C ALA A 248 -0.27 15.97 -0.08
N SER A 249 -1.00 14.96 0.42
CA SER A 249 -2.45 14.85 0.16
C SER A 249 -3.24 14.26 1.33
N GLY A 250 -4.30 14.98 1.72
CA GLY A 250 -5.28 14.55 2.71
C GLY A 250 -4.66 14.16 4.05
N LEU A 251 -5.12 13.06 4.67
CA LEU A 251 -4.60 12.56 5.95
C LEU A 251 -3.12 12.13 5.88
N GLY A 252 -2.53 12.06 4.68
CA GLY A 252 -1.11 11.78 4.51
C GLY A 252 -0.19 12.89 5.02
N ASP A 253 -0.70 14.11 5.24
CA ASP A 253 0.07 15.21 5.84
C ASP A 253 0.36 15.01 7.33
N LEU A 254 -0.34 14.07 7.99
CA LEU A 254 -0.30 13.76 9.42
C LEU A 254 -0.69 14.88 10.37
N SER A 255 -1.47 15.85 9.90
CA SER A 255 -2.07 16.88 10.75
C SER A 255 -2.89 16.30 11.92
N HIS A 256 -3.39 15.07 11.78
CA HIS A 256 -4.22 14.36 12.78
C HIS A 256 -3.52 13.21 13.52
N LYS A 257 -2.20 13.05 13.36
CA LYS A 257 -1.43 11.89 13.85
C LYS A 257 -0.96 11.97 15.32
N GLY A 258 -1.14 13.10 15.99
CA GLY A 258 -0.58 13.32 17.31
C GLY A 258 0.94 13.21 17.33
N THR A 259 1.52 12.86 18.48
CA THR A 259 2.99 12.83 18.69
C THR A 259 3.61 11.44 18.65
N GLY A 260 2.81 10.38 18.52
CA GLY A 260 3.31 9.00 18.48
C GLY A 260 4.09 8.67 17.21
N PRO A 261 4.78 7.51 17.18
CA PRO A 261 5.49 7.04 15.98
C PRO A 261 4.51 6.82 14.83
N ILE A 262 4.99 7.01 13.60
CA ILE A 262 4.18 6.92 12.39
C ILE A 262 4.09 5.47 11.93
N HIS A 263 5.25 4.83 11.84
CA HIS A 263 5.32 3.42 11.53
C HIS A 263 5.71 2.61 12.76
N PHE A 264 5.14 1.42 12.89
CA PHE A 264 5.62 0.46 13.89
C PHE A 264 5.30 -0.97 13.47
N VAL A 265 6.22 -1.86 13.82
CA VAL A 265 6.00 -3.29 13.87
C VAL A 265 5.39 -3.62 15.22
N SER A 266 4.24 -4.27 15.21
CA SER A 266 3.59 -4.77 16.43
C SER A 266 4.11 -6.14 16.84
N SER A 267 3.81 -6.52 18.07
CA SER A 267 4.06 -7.88 18.58
C SER A 267 3.32 -8.99 17.81
N SER A 268 2.32 -8.62 16.99
CA SER A 268 1.63 -9.55 16.09
C SER A 268 2.28 -9.67 14.70
N ASN A 269 3.50 -9.16 14.52
CA ASN A 269 4.22 -9.16 13.24
C ASN A 269 3.42 -8.48 12.12
N LYS A 270 2.74 -7.39 12.48
CA LYS A 270 2.08 -6.46 11.55
C LYS A 270 2.79 -5.11 11.59
N ILE A 271 3.01 -4.52 10.42
CA ILE A 271 3.53 -3.16 10.27
C ILE A 271 2.36 -2.24 9.94
N TYR A 272 2.35 -1.06 10.57
CA TYR A 272 1.28 -0.08 10.52
C TYR A 272 1.81 1.30 10.10
N SER A 273 0.99 2.15 9.47
CA SER A 273 1.32 3.54 9.11
C SER A 273 0.26 4.53 9.61
N HIS A 274 0.20 4.74 10.92
CA HIS A 274 -0.82 5.59 11.57
C HIS A 274 -1.05 6.94 10.86
N LEU A 275 -2.32 7.30 10.68
CA LEU A 275 -2.75 8.56 10.06
C LEU A 275 -3.55 9.45 11.02
N ILE A 276 -4.44 8.83 11.83
CA ILE A 276 -5.27 9.53 12.82
C ILE A 276 -4.96 8.92 14.20
N ASP A 277 -4.60 9.79 15.15
CA ASP A 277 -4.36 9.48 16.56
C ASP A 277 -5.06 10.54 17.43
N GLY A 278 -6.37 10.36 17.60
CA GLY A 278 -7.25 11.33 18.23
C GLY A 278 -8.55 11.52 17.44
N PRO A 279 -9.61 12.02 18.08
CA PRO A 279 -10.90 12.18 17.42
C PRO A 279 -10.85 13.28 16.35
N ILE A 280 -11.27 12.93 15.14
CA ILE A 280 -11.75 13.90 14.16
C ILE A 280 -13.27 13.79 14.06
N THR A 281 -13.96 14.93 13.98
CA THR A 281 -15.41 14.98 13.77
C THR A 281 -15.68 15.27 12.30
N LEU A 282 -16.60 14.51 11.71
CA LEU A 282 -17.13 14.72 10.37
C LEU A 282 -18.63 14.91 10.49
N MET A 283 -19.15 15.99 9.90
CA MET A 283 -20.59 16.17 9.72
C MET A 283 -21.06 15.30 8.56
N GLU A 284 -22.37 15.06 8.46
CA GLU A 284 -22.95 14.41 7.27
C GLU A 284 -22.44 15.08 5.97
N ASP A 285 -22.11 14.26 4.98
CA ASP A 285 -21.48 14.64 3.69
C ASP A 285 -20.04 15.18 3.77
N ASP A 286 -19.45 15.41 4.94
CA ASP A 286 -18.02 15.72 5.06
C ASP A 286 -17.18 14.54 4.56
N SER A 287 -16.02 14.86 3.99
CA SER A 287 -15.10 13.86 3.47
C SER A 287 -13.66 14.08 3.87
N VAL A 288 -12.95 12.98 4.09
CA VAL A 288 -11.50 12.94 4.22
C VAL A 288 -10.93 11.89 3.29
N HIS A 289 -9.72 12.12 2.78
CA HIS A 289 -9.06 11.20 1.87
C HIS A 289 -7.60 11.00 2.25
N TYR A 290 -7.00 9.93 1.74
CA TYR A 290 -5.54 9.80 1.68
C TYR A 290 -5.13 8.94 0.49
N SER A 291 -3.85 8.97 0.16
CA SER A 291 -3.26 8.11 -0.87
C SER A 291 -1.90 7.59 -0.44
N GLY A 292 -1.49 6.49 -1.06
CA GLY A 292 -0.24 5.80 -0.81
C GLY A 292 -0.14 4.59 -1.71
N GLY A 293 0.60 3.57 -1.29
CA GLY A 293 0.58 2.30 -2.01
C GLY A 293 1.61 1.30 -1.54
N TYR A 294 1.71 0.24 -2.34
CA TYR A 294 2.59 -0.89 -2.14
C TYR A 294 3.45 -1.07 -3.39
N THR A 295 4.74 -1.27 -3.20
CA THR A 295 5.62 -1.89 -4.19
C THR A 295 5.85 -3.34 -3.78
N LEU A 296 5.77 -4.25 -4.73
CA LEU A 296 6.18 -5.64 -4.58
C LEU A 296 7.10 -5.99 -5.75
N ASP A 297 8.40 -5.96 -5.50
CA ASP A 297 9.40 -6.12 -6.57
C ASP A 297 10.61 -6.96 -6.11
N VAL A 298 11.48 -7.27 -7.06
CA VAL A 298 12.87 -7.60 -6.80
C VAL A 298 13.66 -6.31 -6.54
N PRO A 299 14.63 -6.30 -5.62
CA PRO A 299 15.48 -5.14 -5.40
C PRO A 299 16.23 -4.76 -6.68
N MET A 300 16.33 -3.46 -6.95
CA MET A 300 17.17 -2.93 -8.02
C MET A 300 18.65 -3.08 -7.63
N GLU A 301 19.52 -3.29 -8.63
CA GLU A 301 20.95 -3.39 -8.40
C GLU A 301 21.55 -2.01 -8.08
N CYS A 302 22.04 -1.86 -6.85
CA CYS A 302 22.75 -0.67 -6.41
C CYS A 302 23.86 -1.06 -5.43
N ASP A 303 25.11 -1.01 -5.88
CA ASP A 303 26.26 -1.43 -5.08
C ASP A 303 26.34 -0.62 -3.77
N GLY A 304 26.50 -1.33 -2.65
CA GLY A 304 26.65 -0.74 -1.32
C GLY A 304 25.36 -0.20 -0.67
N ALA A 305 24.28 0.01 -1.42
CA ALA A 305 23.00 0.39 -0.83
C ALA A 305 22.40 -0.77 -0.03
N GLU A 306 21.57 -0.45 0.97
CA GLU A 306 20.78 -1.47 1.68
C GLU A 306 19.74 -2.05 0.72
N LYS A 307 18.93 -1.17 0.09
CA LYS A 307 18.02 -1.52 -0.99
C LYS A 307 17.82 -0.35 -1.93
N ALA A 308 17.57 -0.69 -3.19
CA ALA A 308 17.01 0.23 -4.17
C ALA A 308 15.73 -0.38 -4.77
N TYR A 309 14.73 0.46 -5.02
CA TYR A 309 13.42 0.05 -5.55
C TYR A 309 12.67 1.28 -6.07
N THR A 310 11.55 1.06 -6.74
CA THR A 310 10.64 2.12 -7.14
C THR A 310 9.41 2.18 -6.24
N ILE A 311 8.84 3.36 -6.08
CA ILE A 311 7.45 3.56 -5.66
C ILE A 311 6.73 4.37 -6.73
N LYS A 312 5.40 4.33 -6.76
CA LYS A 312 4.63 5.05 -7.77
C LYS A 312 3.65 6.03 -7.14
N VAL A 313 3.72 7.29 -7.51
CA VAL A 313 2.79 8.30 -6.94
C VAL A 313 2.13 9.04 -8.08
N ASN A 314 0.81 8.91 -8.16
CA ASN A 314 -0.03 9.50 -9.21
C ASN A 314 0.47 9.12 -10.61
N GLY A 315 0.78 7.85 -10.84
CA GLY A 315 1.28 7.36 -12.12
C GLY A 315 2.77 7.61 -12.39
N VAL A 316 3.47 8.37 -11.53
CA VAL A 316 4.89 8.70 -11.70
C VAL A 316 5.77 7.77 -10.88
N ASN A 317 6.78 7.18 -11.50
CA ASN A 317 7.79 6.39 -10.80
C ASN A 317 8.77 7.28 -10.05
N TYR A 318 8.97 6.98 -8.77
CA TYR A 318 10.02 7.53 -7.92
C TYR A 318 10.98 6.41 -7.58
N TYR A 319 12.28 6.67 -7.76
CA TYR A 319 13.35 5.75 -7.43
C TYR A 319 13.84 6.06 -6.02
N CYS A 320 13.87 5.04 -5.18
CA CYS A 320 14.30 5.11 -3.79
C CYS A 320 15.59 4.30 -3.61
N VAL A 321 16.59 4.89 -2.96
CA VAL A 321 17.83 4.22 -2.56
C VAL A 321 18.08 4.50 -1.09
N ASP A 322 18.16 3.44 -0.29
CA ASP A 322 18.35 3.51 1.15
C ASP A 322 19.76 3.03 1.53
N PHE A 323 20.44 3.79 2.39
CA PHE A 323 21.76 3.47 2.94
C PHE A 323 21.67 3.34 4.46
N LEU A 324 22.19 2.23 5.02
CA LEU A 324 22.29 2.04 6.47
C LEU A 324 23.71 2.22 7.01
N GLN A 325 24.69 2.33 6.14
CA GLN A 325 26.11 2.46 6.45
C GLN A 325 26.78 3.39 5.43
N PRO A 326 27.95 3.97 5.75
CA PRO A 326 28.71 4.76 4.79
C PRO A 326 29.12 3.96 3.56
N VAL A 327 29.02 4.58 2.38
CA VAL A 327 29.42 4.03 1.08
C VAL A 327 30.12 5.13 0.28
N SER A 328 31.40 4.91 -0.05
CA SER A 328 32.21 5.91 -0.77
C SER A 328 31.82 6.07 -2.24
N ALA A 329 31.28 5.02 -2.86
CA ALA A 329 30.75 5.03 -4.21
C ALA A 329 29.68 3.94 -4.37
N ALA A 330 28.52 4.34 -4.89
CA ALA A 330 27.40 3.47 -5.25
C ALA A 330 26.92 3.85 -6.65
N THR A 331 26.44 2.86 -7.41
CA THR A 331 25.81 3.10 -8.72
C THR A 331 24.51 2.34 -8.79
N LEU A 332 23.40 3.06 -8.91
CA LEU A 332 22.08 2.46 -9.16
C LEU A 332 21.98 2.13 -10.64
N GLN A 333 21.91 0.84 -10.97
CA GLN A 333 21.67 0.40 -12.33
C GLN A 333 20.22 0.67 -12.72
N LEU A 334 20.03 1.25 -13.90
CA LEU A 334 18.74 1.62 -14.46
C LEU A 334 18.59 1.06 -15.86
N ASP A 335 17.35 0.95 -16.32
CA ASP A 335 17.05 0.53 -17.69
C ASP A 335 17.87 1.32 -18.71
N PRO A 336 18.47 0.67 -19.73
CA PRO A 336 19.28 1.36 -20.74
C PRO A 336 18.58 2.53 -21.44
N GLY A 337 17.24 2.49 -21.53
CA GLY A 337 16.42 3.58 -22.08
C GLY A 337 16.34 4.83 -21.21
N LEU A 338 16.93 4.81 -20.00
CA LEU A 338 16.98 5.93 -19.07
C LEU A 338 18.35 6.61 -19.00
N LEU A 339 19.39 6.00 -19.58
CA LEU A 339 20.74 6.56 -19.58
C LEU A 339 20.75 7.92 -20.30
N GLY A 340 21.51 8.88 -19.75
CA GLY A 340 21.60 10.26 -20.22
C GLY A 340 20.43 11.17 -19.81
N LYS A 341 19.40 10.66 -19.13
CA LYS A 341 18.28 11.50 -18.66
C LYS A 341 18.63 12.23 -17.36
N GLN A 342 18.12 13.46 -17.24
CA GLN A 342 18.20 14.24 -16.00
C GLN A 342 17.20 13.72 -14.96
N ILE A 343 17.57 13.86 -13.69
CA ILE A 343 16.70 13.55 -12.56
C ILE A 343 16.25 14.82 -11.83
N GLU A 344 15.14 14.70 -11.11
CA GLU A 344 14.68 15.67 -10.12
C GLU A 344 14.76 15.00 -8.74
N ILE A 345 15.59 15.55 -7.86
CA ILE A 345 15.69 15.10 -6.47
C ILE A 345 14.43 15.57 -5.74
N VAL A 346 13.72 14.61 -5.13
CA VAL A 346 12.47 14.85 -4.40
C VAL A 346 12.75 14.87 -2.90
N GLU A 347 13.57 13.95 -2.42
CA GLU A 347 14.07 13.91 -1.05
C GLU A 347 15.50 13.37 -1.06
N LYS A 348 16.37 13.95 -0.24
CA LYS A 348 17.75 13.50 -0.11
C LYS A 348 18.27 13.85 1.27
N SER A 349 18.83 12.88 1.98
CA SER A 349 19.56 13.14 3.23
C SER A 349 20.79 14.00 2.98
N ASP A 350 21.15 14.85 3.94
CA ASP A 350 22.25 15.82 3.80
C ASP A 350 23.61 15.15 3.59
N ASN A 351 23.76 13.92 4.08
CA ASN A 351 24.97 13.11 3.97
C ASN A 351 25.04 12.25 2.69
N ILE A 352 24.08 12.41 1.76
CA ILE A 352 24.10 11.75 0.45
C ILE A 352 24.48 12.76 -0.63
N SER A 353 25.44 12.40 -1.47
CA SER A 353 25.70 13.06 -2.75
C SER A 353 25.24 12.17 -3.90
N CYS A 354 24.73 12.78 -4.97
CA CYS A 354 24.36 12.07 -6.20
C CYS A 354 24.52 12.99 -7.40
N ASP A 355 24.71 12.39 -8.56
CA ASP A 355 24.68 13.11 -9.83
C ASP A 355 23.26 13.58 -10.16
N ASP A 356 23.14 14.57 -11.05
CA ASP A 356 21.84 15.08 -11.54
C ASP A 356 21.40 14.43 -12.86
N THR A 357 22.24 13.56 -13.41
CA THR A 357 22.07 12.90 -14.71
C THR A 357 22.46 11.44 -14.60
N ILE A 358 21.68 10.56 -15.23
CA ILE A 358 21.97 9.13 -15.26
C ILE A 358 23.14 8.89 -16.24
N GLY A 359 24.28 8.44 -15.72
CA GLY A 359 25.47 8.14 -16.52
C GLY A 359 25.35 6.83 -17.31
N GLU A 360 26.41 6.45 -18.02
CA GLU A 360 26.42 5.24 -18.87
C GLU A 360 26.19 3.93 -18.12
N LYS A 361 26.50 3.90 -16.82
CA LYS A 361 26.35 2.72 -15.96
C LYS A 361 25.18 2.81 -14.98
N GLY A 362 24.43 3.91 -15.00
CA GLY A 362 23.40 4.21 -14.02
C GLY A 362 23.64 5.54 -13.28
N LEU A 363 22.92 5.73 -12.18
CA LEU A 363 23.04 6.94 -11.35
C LEU A 363 24.13 6.74 -10.28
N SER A 364 25.18 7.55 -10.32
CA SER A 364 26.24 7.52 -9.31
C SER A 364 25.89 8.34 -8.08
N MET A 365 26.26 7.82 -6.92
CA MET A 365 26.00 8.43 -5.61
C MET A 365 27.01 7.99 -4.56
N ALA A 366 27.03 8.67 -3.42
CA ALA A 366 27.78 8.28 -2.23
C ALA A 366 26.99 8.66 -0.97
N ALA A 367 27.23 7.94 0.12
CA ALA A 367 26.59 8.19 1.41
C ALA A 367 27.65 8.23 2.51
N ALA A 368 27.74 9.32 3.27
CA ALA A 368 28.66 9.40 4.41
C ALA A 368 28.13 8.69 5.68
N GLY A 369 26.94 8.10 5.62
CA GLY A 369 26.29 7.37 6.72
C GLY A 369 24.87 6.95 6.34
N PHE A 370 24.02 6.74 7.34
CA PHE A 370 22.60 6.46 7.13
C PHE A 370 21.88 7.57 6.37
N GLY A 371 21.06 7.21 5.38
CA GLY A 371 20.21 8.17 4.70
C GLY A 371 19.40 7.54 3.58
N SER A 372 18.54 8.34 2.95
CA SER A 372 17.84 7.91 1.75
C SER A 372 17.84 8.98 0.67
N LEU A 373 17.81 8.51 -0.58
CA LEU A 373 17.61 9.30 -1.78
C LEU A 373 16.29 8.87 -2.43
N LYS A 374 15.44 9.85 -2.75
CA LYS A 374 14.24 9.69 -3.55
C LYS A 374 14.27 10.68 -4.70
N PHE A 375 14.17 10.19 -5.93
CA PHE A 375 14.18 11.02 -7.12
C PHE A 375 13.19 10.51 -8.16
N LYS A 376 12.91 11.32 -9.17
CA LYS A 376 12.17 10.92 -10.38
C LYS A 376 12.90 11.44 -11.62
N LEU A 377 12.52 10.97 -12.80
CA LEU A 377 13.02 11.56 -14.05
C LEU A 377 12.46 12.97 -14.20
N LYS A 378 13.29 13.89 -14.68
CA LYS A 378 12.84 15.24 -15.05
C LYS A 378 11.98 15.16 -16.31
N GLY A 379 10.81 15.79 -16.26
CA GLY A 379 9.81 15.78 -17.34
C GLY A 379 10.24 16.50 -18.60
#